data_AF-A0A8R7QEC0-F1
#
_entry.id   AF-A0A8R7QEC0-F1
#
_cell.length_a   1.000
_cell.length_b   1.000
_cell.length_c   1.000
_cell.angle_alpha   90.00
_cell.angle_beta   90.00
_cell.angle_gamma   90.00
#
_symmetry.space_group_name_H-M   'P 1'
#
loop_
_entity.id
_entity.type
_entity.pdbx_description
1 polymer ?
#
loop_
_entity_poly.entity_id
_entity_poly.type
_entity_poly.pdbx_seq_one_letter_code
_entity_poly.pdbx_strand_id
1 'polypeptide(L)'
;MAPISSDMLHLIDHDEWFGVAAASLQVMCRIVTSPGSTGENLRNQIHGNTEVISSMERILHCKICRKHKLYILVIKILTKLPMDAAPGVGTKSRGKFIETMARIFTSDSETQDSSIRKLAGEALAMLSEKYATIFLKENGGVVDDLSRMLFKADHNTYRITAAETLKHLCMHYKENEDCFKELMKAMKDVTPKVLIQILPHGSTRKEVQARNETDKDKYQPPGADLEDGHDSCVSSQDNGPDEIISSLQEKDEESVDRKLHAALLSLCAAIFDRLISDKGHDLTPPVKAIVSEDAAFSFVGKLREMVEINREPTANCLMIMKIISKMVISMMQHGGWYVKKNLDRTGLTA
;
A
#
# COMPACT_ATOMS: atom_id res chain seq x y z
N MET A 1 -0.67 22.99 24.77
CA MET A 1 -0.45 21.61 25.25
C MET A 1 -1.07 21.35 26.62
N ALA A 2 -1.14 22.35 27.53
CA ALA A 2 -1.65 22.18 28.89
C ALA A 2 -2.98 21.37 29.02
N PRO A 3 -4.03 21.61 28.21
CA PRO A 3 -5.26 20.83 28.33
C PRO A 3 -5.09 19.33 28.05
N ILE A 4 -4.08 18.96 27.25
CA ILE A 4 -3.76 17.56 26.93
C ILE A 4 -2.81 16.99 27.98
N SER A 5 -1.77 17.72 28.39
CA SER A 5 -0.82 17.23 29.42
C SER A 5 -1.50 16.99 30.77
N SER A 6 -2.49 17.81 31.13
CA SER A 6 -3.24 17.65 32.37
C SER A 6 -4.32 16.57 32.29
N ASP A 7 -4.59 16.02 31.10
CA ASP A 7 -5.53 14.93 30.86
C ASP A 7 -6.94 15.14 31.46
N MET A 8 -7.39 16.40 31.49
CA MET A 8 -8.68 16.81 32.08
C MET A 8 -9.87 16.10 31.45
N LEU A 9 -9.74 15.76 30.16
CA LEU A 9 -10.71 14.95 29.43
C LEU A 9 -11.05 13.62 30.12
N HIS A 10 -10.06 12.98 30.75
CA HIS A 10 -10.28 11.70 31.43
C HIS A 10 -10.32 11.83 32.96
N LEU A 11 -9.86 12.94 33.54
CA LEU A 11 -9.81 13.14 34.99
C LEU A 11 -11.04 13.84 35.55
N ILE A 12 -11.74 14.65 34.74
CA ILE A 12 -12.91 15.40 35.18
C ILE A 12 -14.15 14.82 34.48
N ASP A 13 -14.34 15.17 33.22
CA ASP A 13 -15.51 14.77 32.46
C ASP A 13 -15.24 14.87 30.96
N HIS A 14 -15.76 13.90 30.20
CA HIS A 14 -15.55 13.88 28.75
C HIS A 14 -16.36 14.94 28.03
N ASP A 15 -17.60 15.22 28.46
CA ASP A 15 -18.50 16.11 27.75
C ASP A 15 -18.08 17.57 27.95
N GLU A 16 -17.70 17.96 29.17
CA GLU A 16 -17.21 19.30 29.47
C GLU A 16 -15.88 19.62 28.77
N TRP A 17 -14.93 18.68 28.78
CA TRP A 17 -13.57 18.93 28.30
C TRP A 17 -13.33 18.53 26.86
N PHE A 18 -14.28 17.86 26.20
CA PHE A 18 -14.15 17.45 24.81
C PHE A 18 -13.82 18.62 23.90
N GLY A 19 -14.57 19.73 24.00
CA GLY A 19 -14.37 20.89 23.13
C GLY A 19 -12.96 21.48 23.24
N VAL A 20 -12.45 21.61 24.47
CA VAL A 20 -11.11 22.14 24.75
C VAL A 20 -10.02 21.18 24.26
N ALA A 21 -10.18 19.88 24.53
CA ALA A 21 -9.23 18.86 24.09
C ALA A 21 -9.20 18.76 22.56
N ALA A 22 -10.36 18.76 21.89
CA ALA A 22 -10.47 18.71 20.45
C ALA A 22 -9.79 19.93 19.79
N ALA A 23 -10.11 21.15 20.25
CA ALA A 23 -9.49 22.37 19.73
C ALA A 23 -7.97 22.36 19.94
N SER A 24 -7.51 21.92 21.12
CA SER A 24 -6.09 21.80 21.44
C SER A 24 -5.37 20.83 20.52
N LEU A 25 -5.93 19.63 20.31
CA LEU A 25 -5.38 18.62 19.40
C LEU A 25 -5.40 19.09 17.94
N GLN A 26 -6.42 19.83 17.51
CA GLN A 26 -6.48 20.39 16.15
C GLN A 26 -5.35 21.39 15.91
N VAL A 27 -5.14 22.32 16.85
CA VAL A 27 -4.04 23.30 16.77
C VAL A 27 -2.69 22.59 16.77
N MET A 28 -2.49 21.65 17.69
CA MET A 28 -1.26 20.85 17.75
C MET A 28 -1.03 20.10 16.45
N CYS A 29 -2.05 19.44 15.90
CA CYS A 29 -1.98 18.70 14.65
C CYS A 29 -1.54 19.59 13.48
N ARG A 30 -2.10 20.80 13.33
CA ARG A 30 -1.72 21.73 12.26
C ARG A 30 -0.25 22.15 12.37
N ILE A 31 0.20 22.45 13.58
CA ILE A 31 1.58 22.91 13.82
C ILE A 31 2.58 21.77 13.60
N VAL A 32 2.34 20.56 14.11
CA VAL A 32 3.29 19.44 13.92
C VAL A 32 3.41 18.99 12.46
N THR A 33 2.36 19.21 11.66
CA THR A 33 2.39 18.95 10.20
C THR A 33 3.08 20.04 9.40
N SER A 34 3.31 21.22 9.98
CA SER A 34 3.93 22.33 9.27
C SER A 34 5.44 22.11 9.09
N PRO A 35 5.99 22.44 7.90
CA PRO A 35 7.43 22.46 7.70
C PRO A 35 8.07 23.61 8.48
N GLY A 36 9.40 23.54 8.68
CA GLY A 36 10.18 24.59 9.34
C GLY A 36 10.27 24.48 10.87
N SER A 37 10.96 25.45 11.47
CA SER A 37 11.40 25.43 12.86
C SER A 37 10.27 25.43 13.89
N THR A 38 9.13 26.06 13.57
CA THR A 38 7.98 26.10 14.49
C THR A 38 7.38 24.70 14.68
N GLY A 39 7.16 23.99 13.57
CA GLY A 39 6.66 22.61 13.63
C GLY A 39 7.67 21.66 14.26
N GLU A 40 8.95 21.84 13.96
CA GLU A 40 10.04 21.06 14.56
C GLU A 40 10.14 21.25 16.07
N ASN A 41 10.09 22.49 16.54
CA ASN A 41 10.11 22.79 17.96
C ASN A 41 8.92 22.15 18.68
N LEU A 42 7.71 22.26 18.14
CA LEU A 42 6.55 21.61 18.75
C LEU A 42 6.68 20.07 18.75
N ARG A 43 7.17 19.45 17.67
CA ARG A 43 7.43 18.00 17.65
C ARG A 43 8.40 17.59 18.76
N ASN A 44 9.47 18.34 18.97
CA ASN A 44 10.45 18.07 20.02
C ASN A 44 9.88 18.30 21.43
N GLN A 45 9.07 19.35 21.61
CA GLN A 45 8.39 19.61 22.88
C GLN A 45 7.40 18.50 23.25
N ILE A 46 6.59 18.03 22.29
CA ILE A 46 5.66 16.91 22.52
C ILE A 46 6.45 15.63 22.79
N HIS A 47 7.51 15.36 22.00
CA HIS A 47 8.35 14.18 22.18
C HIS A 47 8.97 14.11 23.58
N GLY A 48 9.40 15.24 24.14
CA GLY A 48 9.96 15.32 25.49
C GLY A 48 8.94 15.37 26.63
N ASN A 49 7.64 15.40 26.33
CA ASN A 49 6.57 15.55 27.32
C ASN A 49 5.80 14.23 27.51
N THR A 50 6.18 13.48 28.54
CA THR A 50 5.60 12.17 28.84
C THR A 50 4.10 12.26 29.12
N GLU A 51 3.64 13.30 29.81
CA GLU A 51 2.25 13.49 30.19
C GLU A 51 1.35 13.69 28.96
N VAL A 52 1.80 14.49 27.98
CA VAL A 52 1.09 14.65 26.70
C VAL A 52 1.01 13.33 25.94
N ILE A 53 2.13 12.59 25.86
CA ILE A 53 2.17 11.29 25.18
C ILE A 53 1.23 10.29 25.87
N SER A 54 1.29 10.18 27.20
CA SER A 54 0.43 9.28 27.97
C SER A 54 -1.05 9.64 27.87
N SER A 55 -1.41 10.93 27.89
CA SER A 55 -2.79 11.36 27.64
C SER A 55 -3.25 10.97 26.22
N MET A 56 -2.41 11.21 25.22
CA MET A 56 -2.70 10.81 23.84
C MET A 56 -2.87 9.28 23.70
N GLU A 57 -2.03 8.48 24.34
CA GLU A 57 -2.18 7.02 24.40
C GLU A 57 -3.50 6.62 25.06
N ARG A 58 -3.89 7.26 26.16
CA ARG A 58 -5.21 7.05 26.80
C ARG A 58 -6.36 7.37 25.85
N ILE A 59 -6.28 8.46 25.07
CA ILE A 59 -7.29 8.81 24.07
C ILE A 59 -7.48 7.68 23.04
N LEU A 60 -6.41 7.02 22.60
CA LEU A 60 -6.48 5.91 21.63
C LEU A 60 -7.22 4.67 22.18
N HIS A 61 -7.14 4.45 23.50
CA HIS A 61 -7.76 3.32 24.19
C HIS A 61 -9.14 3.65 24.79
N CYS A 62 -9.49 4.93 24.90
CA CYS A 62 -10.77 5.36 25.47
C CYS A 62 -11.93 5.19 24.49
N LYS A 63 -12.96 4.43 24.89
CA LYS A 63 -14.17 4.18 24.09
C LYS A 63 -14.97 5.47 23.83
N ILE A 64 -15.03 6.38 24.80
CA ILE A 64 -15.77 7.65 24.67
C ILE A 64 -15.04 8.57 23.68
N CYS A 65 -13.73 8.75 23.86
CA CYS A 65 -12.90 9.52 22.92
C CYS A 65 -12.96 8.97 21.49
N ARG A 66 -13.10 7.65 21.33
CA ARG A 66 -13.26 7.00 20.03
C ARG A 66 -14.55 7.42 19.34
N LYS A 67 -15.67 7.52 20.06
CA LYS A 67 -16.95 8.02 19.50
C LYS A 67 -16.80 9.43 18.92
N HIS A 68 -16.00 10.27 19.57
CA HIS A 68 -15.73 11.63 19.12
C HIS A 68 -14.58 11.76 18.10
N LYS A 69 -14.03 10.63 17.63
CA LYS A 69 -12.97 10.57 16.60
C LYS A 69 -11.69 11.35 16.95
N LEU A 70 -11.40 11.57 18.24
CA LEU A 70 -10.16 12.24 18.68
C LEU A 70 -8.90 11.46 18.27
N TYR A 71 -9.02 10.15 18.10
CA TYR A 71 -7.94 9.28 17.62
C TYR A 71 -7.33 9.76 16.29
N ILE A 72 -8.11 10.41 15.41
CA ILE A 72 -7.61 10.90 14.11
C ILE A 72 -6.50 11.92 14.33
N LEU A 73 -6.72 12.88 15.24
CA LEU A 73 -5.75 13.93 15.54
C LEU A 73 -4.54 13.34 16.28
N VAL A 74 -4.79 12.43 17.23
CA VAL A 74 -3.73 11.79 17.99
C VAL A 74 -2.80 10.96 17.09
N ILE A 75 -3.33 10.10 16.22
CA ILE A 75 -2.52 9.30 15.29
C ILE A 75 -1.70 10.21 14.38
N LYS A 76 -2.29 11.29 13.87
CA LYS A 76 -1.57 12.27 13.03
C LYS A 76 -0.43 12.95 13.79
N ILE A 77 -0.64 13.34 15.04
CA ILE A 77 0.40 13.97 15.85
C ILE A 77 1.52 12.98 16.17
N LEU A 78 1.19 11.82 16.75
CA LEU A 78 2.16 10.82 17.19
C LEU A 78 2.98 10.22 16.04
N THR A 79 2.40 10.14 14.83
CA THR A 79 3.11 9.70 13.63
C THR A 79 4.17 10.70 13.17
N LYS A 80 3.99 12.00 13.46
CA LYS A 80 4.93 13.05 13.04
C LYS A 80 6.09 13.27 14.01
N LEU A 81 6.03 12.71 15.22
CA LEU A 81 7.10 12.88 16.21
C LEU A 81 8.39 12.15 15.78
N PRO A 82 9.57 12.67 16.14
CA PRO A 82 10.83 11.97 15.93
C PRO A 82 10.87 10.67 16.74
N MET A 83 11.59 9.67 16.22
CA MET A 83 11.86 8.41 16.92
C MET A 83 13.19 8.42 17.68
N ASP A 84 14.13 9.27 17.27
CA ASP A 84 15.48 9.30 17.84
C ASP A 84 15.41 9.85 19.26
N ALA A 85 15.63 8.96 20.23
CA ALA A 85 15.71 9.34 21.61
C ALA A 85 17.12 9.85 21.92
N ALA A 86 17.20 10.97 22.63
CA ALA A 86 18.27 11.12 23.61
C ALA A 86 18.24 9.90 24.57
N PRO A 87 19.39 9.40 25.04
CA PRO A 87 19.44 8.17 25.82
C PRO A 87 18.60 8.28 27.10
N GLY A 88 17.65 7.35 27.32
CA GLY A 88 17.05 7.14 28.64
C GLY A 88 15.56 6.82 28.69
N VAL A 89 14.70 7.47 27.87
CA VAL A 89 13.23 7.38 28.06
C VAL A 89 12.42 7.29 26.75
N GLY A 90 12.91 7.81 25.63
CA GLY A 90 12.10 8.00 24.41
C GLY A 90 11.81 6.74 23.57
N THR A 91 12.55 5.64 23.74
CA THR A 91 12.40 4.45 22.86
C THR A 91 11.18 3.58 23.21
N LYS A 92 10.86 3.45 24.50
CA LYS A 92 9.79 2.54 24.97
C LYS A 92 8.37 3.01 24.62
N SER A 93 8.09 4.32 24.70
CA SER A 93 6.77 4.87 24.34
C SER A 93 6.50 4.77 22.84
N ARG A 94 7.54 4.94 22.03
CA ARG A 94 7.45 4.84 20.57
C ARG A 94 7.26 3.41 20.08
N GLY A 95 7.94 2.44 20.68
CA GLY A 95 7.69 1.00 20.44
C GLY A 95 6.22 0.64 20.70
N LYS A 96 5.67 1.07 21.84
CA LYS A 96 4.24 0.89 22.18
C LYS A 96 3.28 1.53 21.19
N PHE A 97 3.62 2.69 20.64
CA PHE A 97 2.82 3.33 19.60
C PHE A 97 2.81 2.50 18.30
N ILE A 98 3.97 2.02 17.86
CA ILE A 98 4.07 1.12 16.69
C ILE A 98 3.27 -0.15 16.91
N GLU A 99 3.44 -0.79 18.07
CA GLU A 99 2.69 -1.99 18.47
C GLU A 99 1.17 -1.73 18.46
N THR A 100 0.73 -0.59 18.99
CA THR A 100 -0.68 -0.21 19.02
C THR A 100 -1.23 0.02 17.62
N MET A 101 -0.50 0.71 16.74
CA MET A 101 -0.91 0.89 15.34
C MET A 101 -0.96 -0.46 14.61
N ALA A 102 0.04 -1.32 14.81
CA ALA A 102 0.08 -2.67 14.23
C ALA A 102 -1.14 -3.48 14.65
N ARG A 103 -1.41 -3.58 15.96
CA ARG A 103 -2.57 -4.29 16.49
C ARG A 103 -3.90 -3.74 15.95
N ILE A 104 -4.05 -2.42 15.84
CA ILE A 104 -5.26 -1.81 15.29
C ILE A 104 -5.42 -2.15 13.80
N PHE A 105 -4.32 -2.12 13.04
CA PHE A 105 -4.32 -2.38 11.60
C PHE A 105 -4.56 -3.86 11.27
N THR A 106 -3.92 -4.77 12.01
CA THR A 106 -3.94 -6.22 11.77
C THR A 106 -5.12 -6.93 12.43
N SER A 107 -5.90 -6.23 13.27
CA SER A 107 -7.10 -6.78 13.90
C SER A 107 -8.12 -7.24 12.86
N ASP A 108 -8.60 -8.47 13.02
CA ASP A 108 -9.68 -9.08 12.24
C ASP A 108 -11.06 -8.86 12.85
N SER A 109 -11.17 -7.84 13.71
CA SER A 109 -12.43 -7.47 14.33
C SER A 109 -13.33 -6.72 13.34
N GLU A 110 -14.44 -7.36 12.94
CA GLU A 110 -15.50 -6.75 12.13
C GLU A 110 -16.14 -5.51 12.81
N THR A 111 -15.99 -5.38 14.13
CA THR A 111 -16.52 -4.27 14.92
C THR A 111 -15.56 -3.09 15.04
N GLN A 112 -14.34 -3.22 14.50
CA GLN A 112 -13.36 -2.16 14.51
C GLN A 112 -13.68 -1.14 13.41
N ASP A 113 -13.75 0.14 13.77
CA ASP A 113 -13.98 1.25 12.84
C ASP A 113 -12.94 1.21 11.69
N SER A 114 -13.42 1.04 10.45
CA SER A 114 -12.57 0.95 9.27
C SER A 114 -11.70 2.21 9.09
N SER A 115 -12.15 3.35 9.60
CA SER A 115 -11.42 4.63 9.56
C SER A 115 -10.20 4.61 10.47
N ILE A 116 -10.31 4.08 11.69
CA ILE A 116 -9.15 3.96 12.59
C ILE A 116 -8.18 2.91 12.09
N ARG A 117 -8.68 1.81 11.51
CA ARG A 117 -7.86 0.76 10.90
C ARG A 117 -7.04 1.32 9.73
N LYS A 118 -7.68 2.07 8.83
CA LYS A 118 -7.03 2.76 7.71
C LYS A 118 -5.94 3.73 8.19
N LEU A 119 -6.26 4.61 9.14
CA LEU A 119 -5.29 5.57 9.68
C LEU A 119 -4.10 4.90 10.38
N ALA A 120 -4.34 3.80 11.09
CA ALA A 120 -3.27 3.02 11.70
C ALA A 120 -2.36 2.41 10.62
N GLY A 121 -2.92 1.88 9.53
CA GLY A 121 -2.16 1.40 8.38
C GLY A 121 -1.30 2.50 7.73
N GLU A 122 -1.88 3.67 7.45
CA GLU A 122 -1.14 4.82 6.90
C GLU A 122 0.00 5.26 7.82
N ALA A 123 -0.23 5.25 9.14
CA ALA A 123 0.80 5.52 10.13
C ALA A 123 1.93 4.48 10.05
N LEU A 124 1.62 3.18 10.01
CA LEU A 124 2.63 2.12 9.89
C LEU A 124 3.46 2.23 8.61
N ALA A 125 2.82 2.55 7.48
CA ALA A 125 3.52 2.74 6.21
C ALA A 125 4.52 3.91 6.29
N MET A 126 4.13 5.04 6.90
CA MET A 126 5.02 6.18 7.10
C MET A 126 6.14 5.90 8.10
N LEU A 127 5.83 5.18 9.18
CA LEU A 127 6.82 4.85 10.22
C LEU A 127 7.84 3.83 9.71
N SER A 128 7.42 2.83 8.94
CA SER A 128 8.31 1.84 8.34
C SER A 128 9.27 2.46 7.33
N GLU A 129 8.85 3.47 6.57
CA GLU A 129 9.73 4.20 5.63
C GLU A 129 10.89 4.90 6.34
N LYS A 130 10.61 5.51 7.51
CA LYS A 130 11.58 6.33 8.23
C LYS A 130 12.37 5.58 9.28
N TYR A 131 11.78 4.56 9.89
CA TYR A 131 12.23 3.97 11.15
C TYR A 131 12.13 2.44 11.17
N ALA A 132 12.34 1.78 10.02
CA ALA A 132 12.26 0.32 9.87
C ALA A 132 13.02 -0.46 10.96
N THR A 133 14.19 0.02 11.41
CA THR A 133 14.98 -0.63 12.45
C THR A 133 14.23 -0.78 13.77
N ILE A 134 13.67 0.31 14.29
CA ILE A 134 12.94 0.32 15.56
C ILE A 134 11.65 -0.48 15.40
N PHE A 135 11.01 -0.37 14.23
CA PHE A 135 9.77 -1.06 13.93
C PHE A 135 9.89 -2.58 14.10
N LEU A 136 10.92 -3.21 13.52
CA LEU A 136 11.08 -4.67 13.62
C LEU A 136 11.56 -5.12 14.99
N LYS A 137 12.47 -4.36 15.63
CA LYS A 137 13.02 -4.73 16.94
C LYS A 137 11.93 -4.82 18.02
N GLU A 138 10.98 -3.89 18.00
CA GLU A 138 9.93 -3.80 19.01
C GLU A 138 8.67 -4.59 18.63
N ASN A 139 8.56 -5.07 17.38
CA ASN A 139 7.31 -5.65 16.87
C ASN A 139 7.52 -6.78 15.85
N GLY A 140 8.36 -7.77 16.18
CA GLY A 140 8.71 -8.85 15.24
C GLY A 140 7.51 -9.62 14.66
N GLY A 141 6.45 -9.84 15.45
CA GLY A 141 5.24 -10.58 15.02
C GLY A 141 4.41 -9.85 13.95
N VAL A 142 4.62 -8.55 13.74
CA VAL A 142 3.87 -7.77 12.74
C VAL A 142 4.14 -8.24 11.32
N VAL A 143 5.30 -8.83 11.04
CA VAL A 143 5.67 -9.29 9.69
C VAL A 143 4.73 -10.40 9.25
N ASP A 144 4.41 -11.34 10.13
CA ASP A 144 3.51 -12.46 9.85
C ASP A 144 2.08 -11.97 9.63
N ASP A 145 1.64 -11.01 10.43
CA ASP A 145 0.32 -10.39 10.30
C ASP A 145 0.17 -9.63 8.98
N LEU A 146 1.14 -8.79 8.64
CA LEU A 146 1.16 -8.06 7.36
C LEU A 146 1.23 -9.03 6.19
N SER A 147 2.03 -10.09 6.30
CA SER A 147 2.14 -11.14 5.28
C SER A 147 0.79 -11.83 5.06
N ARG A 148 0.06 -12.17 6.13
CA ARG A 148 -1.29 -12.75 6.05
C ARG A 148 -2.28 -11.78 5.40
N MET A 149 -2.18 -10.48 5.68
CA MET A 149 -3.06 -9.46 5.10
C MET A 149 -2.93 -9.34 3.58
N LEU A 150 -1.77 -9.63 2.98
CA LEU A 150 -1.58 -9.60 1.52
C LEU A 150 -2.56 -10.51 0.76
N PHE A 151 -3.06 -11.56 1.42
CA PHE A 151 -3.88 -12.62 0.83
C PHE A 151 -5.37 -12.55 1.22
N LYS A 152 -5.80 -11.51 1.97
CA LYS A 152 -7.21 -11.33 2.34
C LYS A 152 -7.99 -10.68 1.20
N ALA A 153 -9.03 -11.35 0.69
CA ALA A 153 -9.74 -10.94 -0.53
C ALA A 153 -10.65 -9.71 -0.35
N ASP A 154 -10.97 -9.35 0.88
CA ASP A 154 -12.02 -8.39 1.23
C ASP A 154 -11.61 -6.92 1.16
N HIS A 155 -10.30 -6.59 1.21
CA HIS A 155 -9.86 -5.20 1.34
C HIS A 155 -8.55 -4.86 0.62
N ASN A 156 -8.63 -4.53 -0.68
CA ASN A 156 -7.46 -4.15 -1.49
C ASN A 156 -6.69 -2.95 -0.94
N THR A 157 -7.35 -2.00 -0.29
CA THR A 157 -6.68 -0.88 0.39
C THR A 157 -5.76 -1.34 1.52
N TYR A 158 -6.17 -2.35 2.29
CA TYR A 158 -5.32 -2.87 3.37
C TYR A 158 -4.18 -3.72 2.84
N ARG A 159 -4.41 -4.47 1.75
CA ARG A 159 -3.36 -5.21 1.05
C ARG A 159 -2.29 -4.27 0.49
N ILE A 160 -2.70 -3.15 -0.12
CA ILE A 160 -1.78 -2.09 -0.59
C ILE A 160 -0.93 -1.58 0.57
N THR A 161 -1.54 -1.14 1.66
CA THR A 161 -0.82 -0.60 2.82
C THR A 161 0.11 -1.64 3.46
N ALA A 162 -0.30 -2.91 3.52
CA ALA A 162 0.54 -3.99 4.02
C ALA A 162 1.75 -4.23 3.12
N ALA A 163 1.56 -4.25 1.79
CA ALA A 163 2.63 -4.40 0.82
C ALA A 163 3.63 -3.23 0.89
N GLU A 164 3.14 -1.99 0.99
CA GLU A 164 3.97 -0.80 1.15
C GLU A 164 4.79 -0.84 2.44
N THR A 165 4.17 -1.22 3.55
CA THR A 165 4.85 -1.36 4.85
C THR A 165 5.96 -2.40 4.76
N LEU A 166 5.65 -3.61 4.27
CA LEU A 166 6.66 -4.68 4.09
C LEU A 166 7.79 -4.26 3.16
N LYS A 167 7.48 -3.52 2.08
CA LYS A 167 8.47 -2.97 1.14
C LYS A 167 9.45 -2.05 1.87
N HIS A 168 8.94 -1.11 2.67
CA HIS A 168 9.77 -0.19 3.44
C HIS A 168 10.67 -0.94 4.44
N LEU A 169 10.14 -1.96 5.12
CA LEU A 169 10.93 -2.79 6.03
C LEU A 169 12.07 -3.51 5.31
N CYS A 170 11.82 -4.08 4.12
CA CYS A 170 12.86 -4.73 3.31
C CYS A 170 13.96 -3.76 2.86
N MET A 171 13.60 -2.52 2.49
CA MET A 171 14.55 -1.55 1.95
C MET A 171 15.36 -0.83 3.05
N HIS A 172 14.70 -0.43 4.13
CA HIS A 172 15.28 0.55 5.08
C HIS A 172 15.86 -0.08 6.34
N TYR A 173 15.61 -1.37 6.60
CA TYR A 173 16.21 -2.05 7.73
C TYR A 173 17.72 -2.23 7.55
N LYS A 174 18.54 -1.91 8.56
CA LYS A 174 20.02 -1.89 8.46
C LYS A 174 20.78 -2.52 9.63
N GLU A 175 20.10 -2.91 10.70
CA GLU A 175 20.75 -3.32 11.97
C GLU A 175 20.25 -4.71 12.41
N ASN A 176 20.98 -5.46 13.23
CA ASN A 176 20.59 -6.78 13.76
C ASN A 176 20.23 -7.85 12.70
N GLU A 177 21.16 -8.80 12.52
CA GLU A 177 21.01 -9.89 11.55
C GLU A 177 19.81 -10.81 11.82
N ASP A 178 19.40 -11.02 13.07
CA ASP A 178 18.38 -12.04 13.38
C ASP A 178 16.98 -11.59 12.96
N CYS A 179 16.60 -10.36 13.27
CA CYS A 179 15.34 -9.78 12.79
C CYS A 179 15.32 -9.62 11.26
N PHE A 180 16.48 -9.31 10.65
CA PHE A 180 16.59 -9.29 9.19
C PHE A 180 16.39 -10.69 8.59
N LYS A 181 17.00 -11.73 9.19
CA LYS A 181 16.86 -13.12 8.74
C LYS A 181 15.41 -13.57 8.81
N GLU A 182 14.70 -13.29 9.89
CA GLU A 182 13.28 -13.64 10.01
C GLU A 182 12.41 -12.87 9.01
N LEU A 183 12.65 -11.55 8.82
CA LEU A 183 11.97 -10.78 7.77
C LEU A 183 12.19 -11.43 6.39
N MET A 184 13.44 -11.68 6.02
CA MET A 184 13.77 -12.20 4.69
C MET A 184 13.30 -13.65 4.49
N LYS A 185 13.23 -14.45 5.56
CA LYS A 185 12.63 -15.78 5.54
C LYS A 185 11.13 -15.69 5.24
N ALA A 186 10.38 -14.85 5.95
CA ALA A 186 8.96 -14.62 5.65
C ALA A 186 8.76 -14.10 4.22
N MET A 187 9.61 -13.17 3.77
CA MET A 187 9.53 -12.62 2.42
C MET A 187 9.83 -13.65 1.32
N LYS A 188 10.75 -14.59 1.56
CA LYS A 188 11.02 -15.71 0.64
C LYS A 188 9.79 -16.61 0.46
N ASP A 189 9.00 -16.81 1.52
CA ASP A 189 7.77 -17.62 1.47
C ASP A 189 6.59 -16.87 0.83
N VAL A 190 6.53 -15.56 1.03
CA VAL A 190 5.48 -14.67 0.49
C VAL A 190 5.68 -14.40 -1.00
N THR A 191 6.93 -14.20 -1.43
CA THR A 191 7.27 -13.75 -2.80
C THR A 191 6.65 -14.64 -3.90
N PRO A 192 6.77 -15.98 -3.86
CA PRO A 192 6.16 -16.83 -4.89
C PRO A 192 4.65 -16.68 -4.95
N LYS A 193 3.98 -16.63 -3.79
CA LYS A 193 2.52 -16.54 -3.70
C LYS A 193 1.99 -15.20 -4.23
N VAL A 194 2.70 -14.12 -3.95
CA VAL A 194 2.38 -12.79 -4.49
C VAL A 194 2.62 -12.76 -6.00
N LEU A 195 3.74 -13.34 -6.47
CA LEU A 195 4.04 -13.41 -7.89
C LEU A 195 2.98 -14.22 -8.65
N ILE A 196 2.52 -15.35 -8.10
CA ILE A 196 1.41 -16.11 -8.68
C ILE A 196 0.16 -15.24 -8.84
N GLN A 197 -0.20 -14.41 -7.86
CA GLN A 197 -1.38 -13.54 -7.98
C GLN A 197 -1.29 -12.48 -9.08
N ILE A 198 -0.09 -11.91 -9.27
CA ILE A 198 0.09 -10.76 -10.17
C ILE A 198 0.49 -11.17 -11.58
N LEU A 199 1.09 -12.36 -11.75
CA LEU A 199 1.49 -12.83 -13.07
C LEU A 199 0.27 -13.17 -13.93
N PRO A 200 0.31 -12.85 -15.24
CA PRO A 200 -0.76 -13.21 -16.15
C PRO A 200 -0.93 -14.74 -16.18
N HIS A 201 -2.10 -15.22 -15.78
CA HIS A 201 -2.49 -16.60 -16.02
C HIS A 201 -2.90 -16.68 -17.49
N GLY A 202 -2.40 -17.67 -18.23
CA GLY A 202 -2.61 -17.80 -19.67
C GLY A 202 -4.09 -17.90 -20.05
N SER A 203 -4.77 -16.76 -20.10
CA SER A 203 -6.04 -16.63 -20.77
C SER A 203 -5.70 -16.35 -22.22
N THR A 204 -6.02 -17.32 -23.09
CA THR A 204 -6.20 -17.04 -24.51
C THR A 204 -7.19 -15.89 -24.62
N ARG A 205 -6.69 -14.67 -24.80
CA ARG A 205 -7.44 -13.51 -25.25
C ARG A 205 -7.99 -13.83 -26.64
N LYS A 206 -9.09 -14.59 -26.70
CA LYS A 206 -9.94 -14.65 -27.89
C LYS A 206 -10.75 -13.37 -27.90
N GLU A 207 -10.36 -12.49 -28.82
CA GLU A 207 -11.23 -11.62 -29.62
C GLU A 207 -12.35 -10.88 -28.88
N VAL A 208 -12.04 -9.65 -28.44
CA VAL A 208 -12.99 -8.54 -28.61
C VAL A 208 -12.35 -7.58 -29.61
N GLN A 209 -12.20 -8.06 -30.85
CA GLN A 209 -11.92 -7.22 -32.00
C GLN A 209 -12.58 -7.85 -33.23
N ALA A 210 -13.89 -8.06 -33.14
CA ALA A 210 -14.72 -8.41 -34.28
C ALA A 210 -16.14 -7.91 -34.02
N ARG A 211 -16.37 -6.63 -34.27
CA ARG A 211 -17.67 -6.11 -34.73
C ARG A 211 -17.43 -4.88 -35.61
N ASN A 212 -17.04 -5.20 -36.84
CA ASN A 212 -17.50 -4.63 -38.10
C ASN A 212 -17.29 -3.13 -38.32
N GLU A 213 -16.09 -2.80 -38.78
CA GLU A 213 -15.91 -1.81 -39.85
C GLU A 213 -16.20 -2.49 -41.20
N THR A 214 -17.40 -2.29 -41.72
CA THR A 214 -17.68 -2.37 -43.17
C THR A 214 -18.98 -1.65 -43.45
N ASP A 215 -18.90 -0.38 -43.84
CA ASP A 215 -19.27 0.02 -45.20
C ASP A 215 -19.00 1.52 -45.42
N LYS A 216 -18.05 1.84 -46.31
CA LYS A 216 -17.82 3.18 -46.85
C LYS A 216 -17.63 3.05 -48.34
N ASP A 217 -18.70 3.30 -49.07
CA ASP A 217 -18.78 3.79 -50.45
C ASP A 217 -20.30 3.93 -50.73
N LYS A 218 -20.88 4.95 -51.37
CA LYS A 218 -20.44 6.19 -52.01
C LYS A 218 -21.70 6.91 -52.54
N TYR A 219 -21.66 8.23 -52.62
CA TYR A 219 -22.49 9.14 -53.45
C TYR A 219 -23.95 9.51 -53.07
N GLN A 220 -24.10 10.82 -52.85
CA GLN A 220 -25.28 11.73 -52.87
C GLN A 220 -25.77 11.98 -54.34
N PRO A 221 -27.00 12.50 -54.61
CA PRO A 221 -27.38 13.91 -54.34
C PRO A 221 -28.89 14.18 -54.04
N PRO A 222 -29.25 15.46 -53.74
CA PRO A 222 -30.48 15.84 -53.02
C PRO A 222 -31.63 16.25 -53.96
N GLY A 223 -32.87 16.09 -53.49
CA GLY A 223 -34.09 16.56 -54.15
C GLY A 223 -35.03 17.21 -53.14
N ALA A 224 -35.46 18.43 -53.46
CA ALA A 224 -36.37 19.28 -52.70
C ALA A 224 -37.81 18.72 -52.67
N ASP A 225 -38.56 18.95 -51.59
CA ASP A 225 -39.63 19.96 -51.50
C ASP A 225 -40.48 19.79 -50.21
N LEU A 226 -40.88 20.94 -49.64
CA LEU A 226 -42.16 21.35 -49.03
C LEU A 226 -43.14 20.23 -48.59
N GLU A 227 -43.77 20.18 -47.42
CA GLU A 227 -44.59 21.17 -46.68
C GLU A 227 -45.04 20.48 -45.36
N ASP A 228 -44.99 21.19 -44.22
CA ASP A 228 -46.10 21.48 -43.29
C ASP A 228 -46.62 20.37 -42.33
N GLY A 229 -46.97 20.77 -41.10
CA GLY A 229 -47.89 20.03 -40.22
C GLY A 229 -47.37 19.49 -38.86
N HIS A 230 -47.48 20.34 -37.84
CA HIS A 230 -47.92 20.10 -36.44
C HIS A 230 -47.55 18.84 -35.60
N ASP A 231 -47.11 19.16 -34.36
CA ASP A 231 -47.35 18.51 -33.06
C ASP A 231 -47.32 16.98 -32.91
N SER A 232 -46.33 16.49 -32.16
CA SER A 232 -46.54 15.66 -30.96
C SER A 232 -45.22 15.38 -30.23
N CYS A 233 -45.17 15.68 -28.93
CA CYS A 233 -44.16 15.25 -27.96
C CYS A 233 -43.85 13.75 -28.02
N VAL A 234 -42.58 13.33 -27.86
CA VAL A 234 -42.15 12.17 -27.04
C VAL A 234 -40.66 12.27 -26.67
N SER A 235 -40.41 12.13 -25.36
CA SER A 235 -39.20 11.71 -24.61
C SER A 235 -37.87 12.45 -24.77
N SER A 236 -37.60 13.31 -23.77
CA SER A 236 -36.25 13.46 -23.21
C SER A 236 -35.77 12.09 -22.73
N GLN A 237 -34.62 11.62 -23.24
CA GLN A 237 -33.90 10.51 -22.60
C GLN A 237 -33.35 11.01 -21.27
N ASP A 238 -34.06 10.62 -20.21
CA ASP A 238 -33.62 10.69 -18.83
C ASP A 238 -32.54 9.63 -18.62
N ASN A 239 -31.27 10.04 -18.76
CA ASN A 239 -30.14 9.22 -18.31
C ASN A 239 -30.15 9.30 -16.78
N GLY A 240 -30.75 8.30 -16.14
CA GLY A 240 -30.95 8.28 -14.69
C GLY A 240 -29.63 8.28 -13.88
N PRO A 241 -29.68 8.61 -12.58
CA PRO A 241 -28.51 8.67 -11.70
C PRO A 241 -27.74 7.34 -11.57
N ASP A 242 -28.39 6.22 -11.84
CA ASP A 242 -27.85 4.88 -11.58
C ASP A 242 -26.70 4.49 -12.53
N GLU A 243 -26.74 4.91 -13.80
CA GLU A 243 -25.68 4.59 -14.78
C GLU A 243 -24.38 5.40 -14.52
N ILE A 244 -24.52 6.61 -13.99
CA ILE A 244 -23.39 7.45 -13.56
C ILE A 244 -22.75 6.88 -12.29
N ILE A 245 -23.54 6.39 -11.34
CA ILE A 245 -23.03 5.79 -10.09
C ILE A 245 -22.31 4.46 -10.38
N SER A 246 -22.89 3.59 -11.22
CA SER A 246 -22.25 2.34 -11.63
C SER A 246 -20.91 2.56 -12.34
N SER A 247 -20.85 3.49 -13.29
CA SER A 247 -19.61 3.79 -14.02
C SER A 247 -18.52 4.47 -13.19
N LEU A 248 -18.88 5.20 -12.12
CA LEU A 248 -17.94 5.75 -11.16
C LEU A 248 -17.38 4.67 -10.22
N GLN A 249 -18.22 3.74 -9.78
CA GLN A 249 -17.82 2.64 -8.90
C GLN A 249 -16.90 1.65 -9.62
N GLU A 250 -17.19 1.30 -10.88
CA GLU A 250 -16.33 0.45 -11.70
C GLU A 250 -14.94 1.07 -11.95
N LYS A 251 -14.88 2.39 -12.18
CA LYS A 251 -13.60 3.10 -12.35
C LYS A 251 -12.77 3.15 -11.06
N ASP A 252 -13.42 3.35 -9.91
CA ASP A 252 -12.73 3.35 -8.63
C ASP A 252 -12.18 1.97 -8.28
N GLU A 253 -12.95 0.90 -8.51
CA GLU A 253 -12.53 -0.49 -8.31
C GLU A 253 -11.38 -0.91 -9.25
N GLU A 254 -11.48 -0.63 -10.56
CA GLU A 254 -10.39 -0.91 -11.52
C GLU A 254 -9.11 -0.14 -11.15
N SER A 255 -9.25 1.10 -10.66
CA SER A 255 -8.10 1.89 -10.20
C SER A 255 -7.42 1.28 -8.97
N VAL A 256 -8.19 0.70 -8.06
CA VAL A 256 -7.71 0.08 -6.83
C VAL A 256 -7.01 -1.24 -7.14
N ASP A 257 -7.52 -2.03 -8.07
CA ASP A 257 -6.89 -3.28 -8.52
C ASP A 257 -5.52 -3.03 -9.17
N ARG A 258 -5.43 -2.01 -10.04
CA ARG A 258 -4.15 -1.61 -10.64
C ARG A 258 -3.17 -1.07 -9.59
N LYS A 259 -3.65 -0.31 -8.59
CA LYS A 259 -2.81 0.15 -7.46
C LYS A 259 -2.31 -1.02 -6.62
N LEU A 260 -3.16 -2.00 -6.34
CA LEU A 260 -2.78 -3.21 -5.64
C LEU A 260 -1.71 -3.99 -6.41
N HIS A 261 -1.91 -4.18 -7.70
CA HIS A 261 -0.93 -4.83 -8.57
C HIS A 261 0.43 -4.11 -8.50
N ALA A 262 0.44 -2.78 -8.63
CA ALA A 262 1.65 -1.98 -8.52
C ALA A 262 2.33 -2.08 -7.14
N ALA A 263 1.56 -2.10 -6.06
CA ALA A 263 2.08 -2.21 -4.69
C ALA A 263 2.71 -3.60 -4.43
N LEU A 264 2.02 -4.68 -4.83
CA LEU A 264 2.52 -6.05 -4.72
C LEU A 264 3.79 -6.27 -5.55
N LEU A 265 3.81 -5.75 -6.78
CA LEU A 265 4.98 -5.83 -7.65
C LEU A 265 6.16 -5.02 -7.08
N SER A 266 5.89 -3.84 -6.51
CA SER A 266 6.90 -3.02 -5.82
C SER A 266 7.54 -3.75 -4.64
N LEU A 267 6.73 -4.50 -3.86
CA LEU A 267 7.23 -5.34 -2.78
C LEU A 267 8.15 -6.44 -3.32
N CYS A 268 7.73 -7.18 -4.35
CA CYS A 268 8.57 -8.23 -4.96
C CYS A 268 9.90 -7.68 -5.49
N ALA A 269 9.88 -6.52 -6.14
CA ALA A 269 11.10 -5.86 -6.61
C ALA A 269 12.04 -5.49 -5.45
N ALA A 270 11.52 -4.91 -4.37
CA ALA A 270 12.31 -4.58 -3.18
C ALA A 270 12.94 -5.83 -2.52
N ILE A 271 12.19 -6.94 -2.46
CA ILE A 271 12.71 -8.21 -1.94
C ILE A 271 13.84 -8.73 -2.83
N PHE A 272 13.67 -8.71 -4.16
CA PHE A 272 14.71 -9.13 -5.08
C PHE A 272 15.96 -8.25 -4.98
N ASP A 273 15.82 -6.93 -5.05
CA ASP A 273 16.95 -6.00 -4.91
C ASP A 273 17.70 -6.25 -3.59
N ARG A 274 16.97 -6.56 -2.51
CA ARG A 274 17.57 -6.85 -1.20
C ARG A 274 18.28 -8.20 -1.15
N LEU A 275 17.67 -9.27 -1.67
CA LEU A 275 18.29 -10.60 -1.76
C LEU A 275 19.55 -10.58 -2.63
N ILE A 276 19.51 -9.79 -3.70
CA ILE A 276 20.61 -9.60 -4.64
C ILE A 276 21.78 -8.85 -3.99
N SER A 277 21.47 -7.80 -3.20
CA SER A 277 22.47 -6.95 -2.55
C SER A 277 23.16 -7.66 -1.37
N ASP A 278 22.45 -8.59 -0.72
CA ASP A 278 23.00 -9.40 0.37
C ASP A 278 23.81 -10.57 -0.20
N LYS A 279 25.10 -10.64 0.13
CA LYS A 279 26.14 -11.45 -0.56
C LYS A 279 26.02 -12.98 -0.39
N GLY A 280 24.81 -13.53 -0.27
CA GLY A 280 24.60 -14.97 -0.02
C GLY A 280 23.21 -15.50 -0.32
N HIS A 281 22.33 -14.75 -1.00
CA HIS A 281 20.96 -15.22 -1.27
C HIS A 281 20.68 -15.44 -2.75
N ASP A 282 20.58 -16.71 -3.11
CA ASP A 282 20.15 -17.17 -4.43
C ASP A 282 18.68 -16.78 -4.68
N LEU A 283 18.38 -16.18 -5.84
CA LEU A 283 17.02 -15.90 -6.32
C LEU A 283 16.33 -17.15 -6.88
N THR A 284 17.08 -18.23 -7.08
CA THR A 284 16.59 -19.48 -7.65
C THR A 284 15.45 -20.10 -6.85
N PRO A 285 15.46 -20.16 -5.50
CA PRO A 285 14.36 -20.77 -4.75
C PRO A 285 13.01 -20.03 -4.90
N PRO A 286 12.92 -18.69 -4.74
CA PRO A 286 11.67 -17.97 -4.97
C PRO A 286 11.16 -18.11 -6.41
N VAL A 287 12.04 -18.05 -7.41
CA VAL A 287 11.63 -18.16 -8.82
C VAL A 287 11.21 -19.60 -9.17
N LYS A 288 11.93 -20.62 -8.70
CA LYS A 288 11.55 -22.04 -8.90
C LYS A 288 10.21 -22.37 -8.27
N ALA A 289 9.88 -21.80 -7.12
CA ALA A 289 8.58 -22.01 -6.47
C ALA A 289 7.39 -21.49 -7.30
N ILE A 290 7.63 -20.65 -8.31
CA ILE A 290 6.61 -20.12 -9.23
C ILE A 290 6.55 -20.95 -10.51
N VAL A 291 7.61 -21.73 -10.83
CA VAL A 291 7.67 -22.52 -12.05
C VAL A 291 6.64 -23.65 -11.97
N SER A 292 5.62 -23.56 -12.82
CA SER A 292 4.73 -24.68 -13.11
C SER A 292 5.51 -25.81 -13.80
N GLU A 293 5.10 -27.06 -13.62
CA GLU A 293 5.64 -28.21 -14.38
C GLU A 293 5.43 -28.07 -15.90
N ASP A 294 4.64 -27.07 -16.33
CA ASP A 294 4.50 -26.67 -17.72
C ASP A 294 5.82 -26.16 -18.32
N ALA A 295 6.32 -26.89 -19.31
CA ALA A 295 7.51 -26.55 -20.09
C ALA A 295 7.42 -25.18 -20.79
N ALA A 296 6.22 -24.61 -20.95
CA ALA A 296 6.01 -23.27 -21.51
C ALA A 296 6.21 -22.13 -20.50
N PHE A 297 6.30 -22.41 -19.19
CA PHE A 297 6.43 -21.37 -18.18
C PHE A 297 7.84 -20.73 -18.19
N SER A 298 7.90 -19.46 -18.56
CA SER A 298 9.11 -18.63 -18.46
C SER A 298 8.80 -17.40 -17.61
N PHE A 299 9.46 -17.25 -16.46
CA PHE A 299 9.28 -16.07 -15.59
C PHE A 299 9.59 -14.77 -16.35
N VAL A 300 10.67 -14.72 -17.14
CA VAL A 300 10.97 -13.60 -18.05
C VAL A 300 9.86 -13.39 -19.09
N GLY A 301 9.30 -14.48 -19.63
CA GLY A 301 8.17 -14.43 -20.56
C GLY A 301 6.92 -13.82 -19.92
N LYS A 302 6.64 -14.16 -18.65
CA LYS A 302 5.53 -13.60 -17.88
C LYS A 302 5.74 -12.13 -17.53
N LEU A 303 6.95 -11.72 -17.18
CA LEU A 303 7.30 -10.31 -17.02
C LEU A 303 7.11 -9.52 -18.33
N ARG A 304 7.48 -10.11 -19.48
CA ARG A 304 7.20 -9.51 -20.80
C ARG A 304 5.70 -9.35 -21.03
N GLU A 305 4.91 -10.40 -20.78
CA GLU A 305 3.45 -10.35 -20.91
C GLU A 305 2.83 -9.25 -20.04
N MET A 306 3.33 -9.04 -18.81
CA MET A 306 2.88 -7.93 -17.95
C MET A 306 3.17 -6.56 -18.55
N VAL A 307 4.32 -6.36 -19.21
CA VAL A 307 4.63 -5.11 -19.91
C VAL A 307 3.64 -4.85 -21.04
N GLU A 308 3.27 -5.91 -21.78
CA GLU A 308 2.30 -5.83 -22.88
C GLU A 308 0.90 -5.45 -22.40
N ILE A 309 0.45 -6.00 -21.27
CA ILE A 309 -0.86 -5.70 -20.67
C ILE A 309 -0.90 -4.26 -20.13
N ASN A 310 0.23 -3.69 -19.71
CA ASN A 310 0.30 -2.37 -19.08
C ASN A 310 0.76 -1.26 -20.04
N ARG A 311 0.36 -1.30 -21.32
CA ARG A 311 0.75 -0.30 -22.33
C ARG A 311 -0.03 1.01 -22.29
N GLU A 312 -1.11 1.08 -21.54
CA GLU A 312 -1.93 2.29 -21.44
C GLU A 312 -1.16 3.43 -20.74
N PRO A 313 -1.34 4.70 -21.16
CA PRO A 313 -0.62 5.84 -20.60
C PRO A 313 -1.18 6.30 -19.23
N THR A 314 -1.39 5.37 -18.30
CA THR A 314 -1.82 5.67 -16.93
C THR A 314 -0.64 5.66 -15.96
N ALA A 315 -0.73 6.41 -14.86
CA ALA A 315 0.33 6.47 -13.84
C ALA A 315 0.68 5.08 -13.27
N ASN A 316 -0.32 4.22 -13.06
CA ASN A 316 -0.13 2.86 -12.54
C ASN A 316 0.56 1.96 -13.56
N CYS A 317 0.16 2.00 -14.84
CA CYS A 317 0.80 1.23 -15.91
C CYS A 317 2.28 1.61 -16.07
N LEU A 318 2.58 2.91 -16.09
CA LEU A 318 3.96 3.41 -16.14
C LEU A 318 4.76 2.97 -14.90
N MET A 319 4.16 2.97 -13.72
CA MET A 319 4.79 2.48 -12.50
C MET A 319 5.11 0.98 -12.59
N ILE A 320 4.15 0.16 -13.03
CA ILE A 320 4.34 -1.28 -13.24
C ILE A 320 5.47 -1.53 -14.24
N MET A 321 5.43 -0.89 -15.42
CA MET A 321 6.49 -1.03 -16.43
C MET A 321 7.88 -0.65 -15.87
N LYS A 322 7.98 0.47 -15.16
CA LYS A 322 9.22 0.91 -14.51
C LYS A 322 9.75 -0.12 -13.52
N ILE A 323 8.87 -0.73 -12.72
CA ILE A 323 9.25 -1.75 -11.75
C ILE A 323 9.73 -3.02 -12.46
N ILE A 324 9.02 -3.49 -13.49
CA ILE A 324 9.42 -4.67 -14.27
C ILE A 324 10.79 -4.43 -14.91
N SER A 325 11.01 -3.27 -15.53
CA SER A 325 12.31 -2.94 -16.14
C SER A 325 13.43 -2.97 -15.11
N LYS A 326 13.21 -2.44 -13.90
CA LYS A 326 14.19 -2.52 -12.80
C LYS A 326 14.49 -3.97 -12.42
N MET A 327 13.46 -4.79 -12.22
CA MET A 327 13.63 -6.20 -11.87
C MET A 327 14.46 -6.93 -12.94
N VAL A 328 14.15 -6.73 -14.22
CA VAL A 328 14.91 -7.36 -15.32
C VAL A 328 16.37 -6.90 -15.31
N ILE A 329 16.64 -5.60 -15.14
CA ILE A 329 18.01 -5.04 -15.07
C ILE A 329 18.77 -5.67 -13.89
N SER A 330 18.19 -5.67 -12.68
CA SER A 330 18.80 -6.26 -11.49
C SER A 330 19.13 -7.74 -11.72
N MET A 331 18.22 -8.50 -12.33
CA MET A 331 18.45 -9.92 -12.57
C MET A 331 19.49 -10.20 -13.67
N MET A 332 19.65 -9.30 -14.65
CA MET A 332 20.72 -9.37 -15.67
C MET A 332 22.09 -9.08 -15.07
N GLN A 333 22.19 -8.09 -14.17
CA GLN A 333 23.46 -7.67 -13.56
C GLN A 333 24.07 -8.74 -12.66
N HIS A 334 23.25 -9.61 -12.06
CA HIS A 334 23.72 -10.50 -11.00
C HIS A 334 24.08 -11.93 -11.44
N GLY A 335 24.16 -12.23 -12.74
CA GLY A 335 24.82 -13.41 -13.33
C GLY A 335 24.21 -14.79 -13.01
N GLY A 336 23.66 -15.01 -11.81
CA GLY A 336 23.14 -16.28 -11.34
C GLY A 336 21.91 -16.78 -12.08
N TRP A 337 21.18 -15.90 -12.78
CA TRP A 337 19.96 -16.31 -13.49
C TRP A 337 20.22 -16.94 -14.87
N TYR A 338 21.26 -16.49 -15.57
CA TYR A 338 21.54 -16.95 -16.94
C TYR A 338 22.48 -18.16 -16.99
N VAL A 339 23.26 -18.41 -15.92
CA VAL A 339 24.31 -19.42 -15.93
C VAL A 339 23.78 -20.86 -15.93
N LYS A 340 22.52 -21.12 -15.54
CA LYS A 340 22.01 -22.50 -15.45
C LYS A 340 21.10 -22.98 -16.59
N LYS A 341 20.63 -22.10 -17.50
CA LYS A 341 19.78 -22.54 -18.63
C LYS A 341 20.52 -22.76 -19.95
N ASN A 342 21.78 -22.33 -20.06
CA ASN A 342 22.56 -22.51 -21.29
C ASN A 342 23.62 -23.61 -21.22
N LEU A 343 24.06 -24.04 -20.03
CA LEU A 343 25.01 -25.15 -19.90
C LEU A 343 24.35 -26.53 -20.12
N ASP A 344 23.06 -26.68 -19.80
CA ASP A 344 22.33 -27.94 -20.03
C ASP A 344 21.83 -28.09 -21.48
N ARG A 345 22.00 -27.06 -22.33
CA ARG A 345 21.59 -27.07 -23.74
C ARG A 345 22.76 -27.18 -24.73
N THR A 346 23.98 -26.92 -24.28
CA THR A 346 25.19 -27.22 -25.03
C THR A 346 25.82 -28.46 -24.42
N GLY A 347 25.33 -29.62 -24.84
CA GLY A 347 26.08 -30.87 -24.69
C GLY A 347 27.39 -30.80 -25.48
N LEU A 348 28.37 -30.08 -24.93
CA LEU A 348 29.75 -30.12 -25.36
C LEU A 348 30.55 -30.74 -24.23
N THR A 349 30.43 -32.07 -24.15
CA THR A 349 31.55 -32.92 -23.78
C THR A 349 32.59 -32.84 -24.89
N ALA A 350 33.74 -32.27 -24.58
CA ALA A 350 35.03 -32.67 -25.14
C ALA A 350 36.12 -32.25 -24.14
#